data_AF-A0A848VCD2-F1
#
_entry.id   AF-A0A848VCD2-F1
#
_cell.length_a   1.000
_cell.length_b   1.000
_cell.length_c   1.000
_cell.angle_alpha   90.00
_cell.angle_beta   90.00
_cell.angle_gamma   90.00
#
_symmetry.space_group_name_H-M   'P 1'
#
loop_
_entity.id
_entity.type
_entity.pdbx_description
1 polymer ?
#
loop_
_entity_poly.entity_id
_entity_poly.type
_entity_poly.pdbx_seq_one_letter_code
_entity_poly.pdbx_strand_id
1 'polypeptide(L)'
;MKDDNELGLNRTIDRRQFCQGSAVGLLASLIPIAADSAFQGSPEIGRNYYPPAALGLRGAHPGAFEVAHGVAREGRTWPAARSTGEAVFDLVVVGGGLSGLAAAWFFRQEKPHAKIL
;
A
#
# COMPACT_ATOMS: atom_id res chain seq x y z
N MET A 1 25.68 -10.73 -22.68
CA MET A 1 25.31 -10.78 -21.25
C MET A 1 26.57 -11.14 -20.50
N LYS A 2 26.82 -10.53 -19.33
CA LYS A 2 27.96 -10.92 -18.48
C LYS A 2 27.58 -12.18 -17.71
N ASP A 3 28.52 -13.11 -17.57
CA ASP A 3 28.28 -14.37 -16.87
C ASP A 3 28.26 -14.15 -15.35
N ASP A 4 27.52 -14.99 -14.61
CA ASP A 4 27.32 -14.85 -13.16
C ASP A 4 28.63 -14.83 -12.35
N ASN A 5 29.68 -15.45 -12.89
CA ASN A 5 31.01 -15.42 -12.30
C ASN A 5 31.70 -14.06 -12.46
N GLU A 6 31.50 -13.37 -13.60
CA GLU A 6 31.97 -12.00 -13.82
C GLU A 6 31.23 -10.99 -12.94
N LEU A 7 29.96 -11.27 -12.65
CA LEU A 7 29.15 -10.47 -11.71
C LEU A 7 29.47 -10.79 -10.24
N GLY A 8 30.26 -11.83 -9.98
CA GLY A 8 30.64 -12.24 -8.63
C GLY A 8 29.49 -12.84 -7.82
N LEU A 9 28.39 -13.26 -8.47
CA LEU A 9 27.21 -13.80 -7.80
C LEU A 9 27.45 -15.18 -7.15
N ASN A 10 28.52 -15.88 -7.56
CA ASN A 10 28.96 -17.15 -6.96
C ASN A 10 29.87 -16.98 -5.72
N ARG A 11 30.11 -15.76 -5.25
CA ARG A 11 30.95 -15.50 -4.07
C ARG A 11 30.11 -15.55 -2.80
N THR A 12 30.63 -16.18 -1.75
CA THR A 12 30.01 -16.18 -0.42
C THR A 12 30.02 -14.76 0.17
N ILE A 13 28.86 -14.29 0.63
CA ILE A 13 28.73 -12.99 1.30
C ILE A 13 28.84 -13.19 2.81
N ASP A 14 29.93 -12.72 3.40
CA ASP A 14 30.12 -12.81 4.85
C ASP A 14 29.23 -11.81 5.61
N ARG A 15 28.83 -12.15 6.85
CA ARG A 15 28.03 -11.27 7.72
C ARG A 15 28.58 -9.86 7.82
N ARG A 16 29.91 -9.71 7.86
CA ARG A 16 30.60 -8.42 7.93
C ARG A 16 30.37 -7.59 6.66
N GLN A 17 30.48 -8.21 5.48
CA GLN A 17 30.29 -7.52 4.19
C GLN A 17 28.85 -7.05 4.03
N PHE A 18 27.88 -7.88 4.45
CA PHE A 18 26.48 -7.48 4.48
C PHE A 18 26.26 -6.28 5.40
N CYS A 19 26.67 -6.37 6.68
CA CYS A 19 26.48 -5.28 7.64
C CYS A 19 27.14 -3.96 7.21
N GLN A 20 28.37 -4.03 6.67
CA GLN A 20 29.08 -2.84 6.17
C GLN A 20 28.39 -2.26 4.93
N GLY A 21 27.94 -3.10 4.00
CA GLY A 21 27.21 -2.67 2.80
C GLY A 21 25.89 -1.97 3.14
N SER A 22 25.10 -2.54 4.07
CA SER A 22 23.86 -1.93 4.53
C SER A 22 24.09 -0.59 5.23
N ALA A 23 25.13 -0.48 6.06
CA ALA A 23 25.48 0.77 6.74
C ALA A 23 25.84 1.88 5.75
N VAL A 24 26.60 1.57 4.70
CA VAL A 24 26.92 2.54 3.63
C VAL A 24 25.67 2.99 2.89
N GLY A 25 24.74 2.08 2.57
CA GLY A 25 23.47 2.44 1.93
C GLY A 25 22.60 3.38 2.78
N LEU A 26 22.49 3.10 4.08
CA LEU A 26 21.76 3.95 5.02
C LEU A 26 22.42 5.33 5.15
N LEU A 27 23.74 5.40 5.27
CA LEU A 27 24.45 6.69 5.34
C LEU A 27 24.32 7.50 4.05
N ALA A 28 24.37 6.85 2.88
CA ALA A 28 24.16 7.51 1.59
C ALA A 28 22.76 8.13 1.47
N SER A 29 21.73 7.50 2.07
CA SER A 29 20.37 8.05 2.08
C SER A 29 20.22 9.34 2.89
N LEU A 30 21.16 9.62 3.80
CA LEU A 30 21.18 10.83 4.62
C LEU A 30 21.94 11.98 3.96
N ILE A 31 22.62 11.74 2.83
CA ILE A 31 23.27 12.78 2.05
C ILE A 31 22.17 13.51 1.26
N PRO A 32 21.94 14.82 1.50
CA PRO A 32 21.00 15.59 0.71
C PRO A 32 21.57 15.73 -0.70
N ILE A 33 21.09 14.88 -1.61
CA ILE A 33 21.34 15.03 -3.03
C ILE A 33 20.52 16.25 -3.46
N ALA A 34 21.17 17.33 -3.88
CA ALA A 34 20.50 18.47 -4.48
C ALA A 34 19.84 17.99 -5.78
N ALA A 35 18.58 17.57 -5.69
CA ALA A 35 17.76 17.28 -6.85
C ALA A 35 17.42 18.61 -7.51
N ASP A 36 18.11 18.92 -8.59
CA ASP A 36 17.81 20.09 -9.40
C ASP A 36 16.37 19.96 -9.93
N SER A 37 15.59 20.99 -9.69
CA SER A 37 14.14 21.04 -9.89
C SER A 37 13.80 21.11 -11.38
N ALA A 38 13.55 19.95 -12.00
CA ALA A 38 12.95 19.86 -13.33
C ALA A 38 11.59 19.13 -13.28
N PHE A 39 10.66 19.64 -12.46
CA PHE A 39 9.24 19.34 -12.63
C PHE A 39 8.60 20.54 -13.34
N GLN A 40 8.66 20.55 -14.67
CA GLN A 40 7.89 21.51 -15.45
C GLN A 40 6.39 21.19 -15.29
N GLY A 41 5.69 22.12 -14.66
CA GLY A 41 4.28 22.00 -14.28
C GLY A 41 3.35 21.79 -15.46
N SER A 42 2.39 20.90 -15.26
CA SER A 42 1.14 20.82 -16.02
C SER A 42 0.26 22.06 -15.76
N PRO A 43 -0.66 22.41 -16.67
CA PRO A 43 -1.22 23.75 -16.77
C PRO A 43 -2.12 24.12 -15.59
N GLU A 44 -1.92 25.35 -15.08
CA GLU A 44 -2.89 26.17 -14.33
C GLU A 44 -3.73 25.42 -13.28
N ILE A 45 -3.03 24.76 -12.35
CA ILE A 45 -3.62 24.36 -11.08
C ILE A 45 -3.77 25.64 -10.24
N GLY A 46 -4.99 26.20 -10.18
CA GLY A 46 -5.27 27.47 -9.50
C GLY A 46 -4.68 27.53 -8.08
N ARG A 47 -4.23 28.71 -7.64
CA ARG A 47 -3.51 28.98 -6.37
C ARG A 47 -4.15 28.45 -5.07
N ASN A 48 -5.37 27.92 -5.14
CA ASN A 48 -6.12 27.35 -4.03
C ASN A 48 -6.31 25.82 -4.13
N TYR A 49 -5.68 25.17 -5.10
CA TYR A 49 -5.73 23.72 -5.26
C TYR A 49 -4.70 23.07 -4.35
N TYR A 50 -5.18 22.60 -3.20
CA TYR A 50 -4.43 21.78 -2.27
C TYR A 50 -4.96 20.34 -2.38
N PRO A 51 -4.37 19.49 -3.24
CA PRO A 51 -4.85 18.12 -3.44
C PRO A 51 -4.92 17.27 -2.15
N PRO A 52 -4.12 17.52 -1.08
CA PRO A 52 -4.32 16.83 0.20
C PRO A 52 -5.62 17.19 0.93
N ALA A 53 -6.28 18.32 0.61
CA ALA A 53 -7.61 18.64 1.14
C ALA A 53 -8.74 17.91 0.40
N ALA A 54 -8.47 17.32 -0.77
CA ALA A 54 -9.49 16.79 -1.66
C ALA A 54 -9.74 15.27 -1.55
N LEU A 55 -9.08 14.55 -0.63
CA LEU A 55 -9.09 13.10 -0.67
C LEU A 55 -9.41 12.49 0.70
N GLY A 56 -10.51 11.74 0.76
CA GLY A 56 -10.88 10.85 1.87
C GLY A 56 -9.88 9.71 2.14
N LEU A 57 -8.62 9.88 1.76
CA LEU A 57 -7.50 8.97 1.99
C LEU A 57 -6.59 9.60 3.06
N ARG A 58 -7.07 9.63 4.31
CA ARG A 58 -6.33 10.22 5.43
C ARG A 58 -5.15 9.37 5.93
N GLY A 59 -4.98 8.17 5.40
CA GLY A 59 -3.96 7.22 5.84
C GLY A 59 -3.96 7.04 7.37
N ALA A 60 -2.76 6.96 7.95
CA ALA A 60 -2.55 6.96 9.39
C ALA A 60 -2.80 8.37 9.97
N HIS A 61 -3.95 8.57 10.58
CA HIS A 61 -4.34 9.83 11.24
C HIS A 61 -4.83 9.57 12.66
N PRO A 62 -4.85 10.59 13.55
CA PRO A 62 -5.43 10.45 14.88
C PRO A 62 -6.88 9.95 14.77
N GLY A 63 -7.21 8.84 15.43
CA GLY A 63 -8.50 8.14 15.28
C GLY A 63 -8.44 6.85 14.45
N ALA A 64 -7.50 6.70 13.53
CA ALA A 64 -7.46 5.56 12.59
C ALA A 64 -7.21 4.20 13.27
N PHE A 65 -6.63 4.21 14.47
CA PHE A 65 -6.21 3.00 15.19
C PHE A 65 -6.93 2.79 16.52
N GLU A 66 -7.87 3.67 16.91
CA GLU A 66 -8.48 3.63 18.24
C GLU A 66 -9.29 2.34 18.48
N VAL A 67 -9.99 1.86 17.45
CA VAL A 67 -10.73 0.58 17.55
C VAL A 67 -9.75 -0.59 17.67
N ALA A 68 -8.73 -0.64 16.80
CA ALA A 68 -7.73 -1.70 16.81
C ALA A 68 -6.93 -1.73 18.13
N HIS A 69 -6.53 -0.57 18.65
CA HIS A 69 -5.88 -0.44 19.95
C HIS A 69 -6.82 -0.76 21.10
N GLY A 70 -8.09 -0.35 21.02
CA GLY A 70 -9.10 -0.71 22.01
C GLY A 70 -9.24 -2.23 22.16
N VAL A 71 -9.23 -2.98 21.04
CA VAL A 71 -9.17 -4.45 21.09
C VAL A 71 -7.84 -4.92 21.69
N ALA A 72 -6.71 -4.54 21.09
CA ALA A 72 -5.42 -5.18 21.32
C ALA A 72 -4.73 -4.80 22.64
N ARG A 73 -5.00 -3.58 23.15
CA ARG A 73 -4.36 -3.04 24.35
C ARG A 73 -5.30 -2.97 25.55
N GLU A 74 -6.57 -2.67 25.28
CA GLU A 74 -7.54 -2.39 26.35
C GLU A 74 -8.56 -3.52 26.53
N GLY A 75 -8.53 -4.55 25.69
CA GLY A 75 -9.46 -5.68 25.76
C GLY A 75 -10.92 -5.28 25.53
N ARG A 76 -11.17 -4.12 24.88
CA ARG A 76 -12.52 -3.66 24.57
C ARG A 76 -13.19 -4.62 23.59
N THR A 77 -14.48 -4.82 23.81
CA THR A 77 -15.35 -5.63 22.94
C THR A 77 -16.51 -4.78 22.45
N TRP A 78 -16.91 -4.99 21.21
CA TRP A 78 -18.09 -4.35 20.62
C TRP A 78 -19.21 -5.37 20.43
N PRO A 79 -20.48 -4.94 20.43
CA PRO A 79 -21.60 -5.83 20.14
C PRO A 79 -21.40 -6.53 18.79
N ALA A 80 -21.84 -7.79 18.71
CA ALA A 80 -21.85 -8.50 17.45
C ALA A 80 -22.67 -7.73 16.39
N ALA A 81 -22.19 -7.78 15.14
CA ALA A 81 -22.92 -7.20 14.02
C ALA A 81 -24.32 -7.81 13.95
N ARG A 82 -25.34 -6.96 13.81
CA ARG A 82 -26.72 -7.41 13.59
C ARG A 82 -26.90 -7.67 12.11
N SER A 83 -27.53 -8.78 11.75
CA SER A 83 -27.96 -9.02 10.37
C SER A 83 -28.93 -7.92 9.93
N THR A 84 -28.63 -7.27 8.81
CA THR A 84 -29.46 -6.24 8.18
C THR A 84 -30.55 -6.82 7.29
N GLY A 85 -30.55 -8.15 7.08
CA GLY A 85 -31.45 -8.81 6.13
C GLY A 85 -31.06 -8.62 4.66
N GLU A 86 -29.84 -8.15 4.40
CA GLU A 86 -29.28 -8.05 3.06
C GLU A 86 -29.18 -9.42 2.37
N ALA A 87 -29.22 -9.40 1.03
CA ALA A 87 -29.09 -10.61 0.23
C ALA A 87 -27.74 -11.28 0.48
N VAL A 88 -27.71 -12.62 0.44
CA VAL A 88 -26.45 -13.36 0.48
C VAL A 88 -25.71 -13.15 -0.84
N PHE A 89 -24.50 -12.61 -0.75
CA PHE A 89 -23.58 -12.44 -1.87
C PHE A 89 -22.54 -13.57 -1.89
N ASP A 90 -22.14 -13.98 -3.09
CA ASP A 90 -21.09 -14.99 -3.29
C ASP A 90 -19.68 -14.38 -3.16
N LEU A 91 -19.56 -13.07 -3.36
CA LEU A 91 -18.33 -12.30 -3.21
C LEU A 91 -18.66 -10.85 -2.82
N VAL A 92 -17.88 -10.27 -1.91
CA VAL A 92 -17.91 -8.84 -1.57
C VAL A 92 -16.52 -8.25 -1.82
N VAL A 93 -16.45 -7.21 -2.66
CA VAL A 93 -15.21 -6.50 -3.01
C VAL A 93 -15.19 -5.13 -2.34
N VAL A 94 -14.38 -4.99 -1.29
CA VAL A 94 -14.22 -3.71 -0.59
C VAL A 94 -13.16 -2.87 -1.30
N GLY A 95 -13.60 -2.07 -2.27
CA GLY A 95 -12.77 -1.07 -2.95
C GLY A 95 -12.87 -1.13 -4.48
N GLY A 96 -13.39 -0.07 -5.10
CA GLY A 96 -13.62 0.04 -6.55
C GLY A 96 -12.39 0.44 -7.39
N GLY A 97 -11.19 0.00 -6.99
CA GLY A 97 -9.97 0.22 -7.77
C GLY A 97 -9.81 -0.79 -8.91
N LEU A 98 -8.77 -0.63 -9.75
CA LEU A 98 -8.45 -1.57 -10.83
C LEU A 98 -8.35 -3.01 -10.31
N SER A 99 -7.68 -3.22 -9.17
CA SER A 99 -7.54 -4.54 -8.56
C SER A 99 -8.88 -5.10 -8.07
N GLY A 100 -9.77 -4.26 -7.54
CA GLY A 100 -11.09 -4.69 -7.07
C GLY A 100 -12.02 -5.07 -8.23
N LEU A 101 -12.07 -4.24 -9.27
CA LEU A 101 -12.83 -4.54 -10.49
C LEU A 101 -12.28 -5.79 -11.20
N ALA A 102 -10.95 -5.95 -11.24
CA ALA A 102 -10.33 -7.15 -11.79
C ALA A 102 -10.73 -8.40 -11.00
N ALA A 103 -10.69 -8.35 -9.66
CA ALA A 103 -11.13 -9.46 -8.81
C ALA A 103 -12.60 -9.83 -9.06
N ALA A 104 -13.50 -8.83 -9.10
CA ALA A 104 -14.91 -9.05 -9.42
C ALA A 104 -15.10 -9.67 -10.83
N TRP A 105 -14.33 -9.20 -11.82
CA TRP A 105 -14.41 -9.68 -13.19
C TRP A 105 -13.93 -11.12 -13.36
N PHE A 106 -12.78 -11.47 -12.77
CA PHE A 106 -12.26 -12.84 -12.80
C PHE A 106 -13.19 -13.82 -12.07
N PHE A 107 -13.73 -13.42 -10.91
CA PHE A 107 -14.67 -14.25 -10.18
C PHE A 107 -15.96 -14.51 -10.99
N ARG A 108 -16.45 -13.49 -11.69
CA ARG A 108 -17.64 -13.63 -12.55
C ARG A 108 -17.39 -14.52 -13.77
N GLN A 109 -16.17 -14.56 -14.31
CA GLN A 109 -15.85 -15.48 -15.40
C GLN A 109 -15.93 -16.94 -14.96
N GLU A 110 -15.42 -17.26 -13.78
CA GLU A 110 -15.52 -18.63 -13.23
C GLU A 110 -16.93 -18.97 -12.76
N LYS A 111 -17.68 -17.98 -12.25
CA LYS A 111 -19.05 -18.13 -11.74
C LYS A 111 -19.99 -17.10 -12.37
N PRO A 112 -20.55 -17.38 -13.57
CA PRO A 112 -21.34 -16.42 -14.34
C PRO A 112 -22.60 -15.88 -13.64
N HIS A 113 -23.15 -16.68 -12.71
CA HIS A 113 -24.38 -16.39 -11.97
C HIS A 113 -24.13 -15.88 -10.55
N ALA A 114 -22.87 -15.67 -10.16
CA ALA A 114 -22.54 -15.18 -8.82
C ALA A 114 -23.09 -13.77 -8.58
N LYS A 115 -23.61 -13.54 -7.38
CA LYS A 115 -23.98 -12.22 -6.88
C LYS A 115 -22.76 -11.59 -6.23
N ILE A 116 -22.24 -10.53 -6.83
CA ILE A 116 -21.05 -9.81 -6.36
C ILE A 116 -21.48 -8.42 -5.88
N LEU A 117 -21.01 -8.03 -4.69
CA LEU A 117 -21.15 -6.69 -4.11
C LEU A 117 -19.85 -5.89 -4.23
#